data_AF-U3AF74-F1
#
_entry.id   AF-U3AF74-F1
#
_cell.length_a   1.000
_cell.length_b   1.000
_cell.length_c   1.000
_cell.angle_alpha   90.00
_cell.angle_beta   90.00
_cell.angle_gamma   90.00
#
_symmetry.space_group_name_H-M   'P 1'
#
loop_
_entity.id
_entity.type
_entity.pdbx_description
1 polymer ?
#
loop_
_entity_poly.entity_id
_entity_poly.type
_entity_poly.pdbx_seq_one_letter_code
_entity_poly.pdbx_strand_id
1 'polypeptide(L)' 'MAEFDNIYSESDPFVRAHFDCMECGGRLWEYAIQGQMVCEDCRAVFSSGDVFDAQVEA' A
#
# COMPACT_ATOMS: atom_id res chain seq x y z
N MET A 1 4.49 -31.92 20.84
CA MET A 1 3.80 -30.64 20.57
C MET A 1 3.51 -30.65 19.08
N ALA A 2 2.29 -30.35 18.64
CA ALA A 2 2.02 -30.26 17.22
C ALA A 2 2.70 -29.00 16.68
N GLU A 3 3.50 -29.14 15.63
CA GLU A 3 4.09 -28.02 14.92
C GLU A 3 2.96 -27.31 14.17
N PHE A 4 2.56 -26.13 14.67
CA PHE A 4 1.57 -25.31 14.00
C PHE A 4 2.28 -24.49 12.94
N ASP A 5 2.10 -24.89 11.68
CA ASP A 5 2.60 -24.15 10.54
C ASP A 5 1.71 -22.92 10.32
N ASN A 6 2.21 -21.75 10.72
CA ASN A 6 1.47 -20.50 10.62
C ASN A 6 1.53 -20.01 9.17
N ILE A 7 0.48 -20.33 8.40
CA ILE A 7 0.28 -19.85 7.03
C ILE A 7 0.28 -18.31 6.88
N TYR A 8 0.07 -17.58 7.97
CA TYR A 8 0.15 -16.12 7.99
C TYR A 8 1.57 -15.60 8.24
N SER A 9 2.55 -16.45 8.57
CA SER A 9 3.95 -16.03 8.74
C SER A 9 4.68 -15.82 7.42
N GLU A 10 4.23 -16.49 6.35
CA GLU A 10 4.77 -16.31 5.00
C GLU A 10 4.20 -15.06 4.30
N SER A 11 3.05 -14.56 4.76
CA SER A 11 2.46 -13.34 4.24
C SER A 11 3.02 -12.14 4.99
N ASP A 12 3.49 -11.12 4.28
CA ASP A 12 3.82 -9.82 4.88
C ASP A 12 2.59 -8.89 4.77
N PRO A 13 1.72 -8.81 5.79
CA PRO A 13 0.52 -7.97 5.74
C PRO A 13 0.85 -6.47 5.71
N PHE A 14 2.09 -6.08 5.97
CA PHE A 14 2.50 -4.67 6.02
C PHE A 14 3.06 -4.16 4.69
N VAL A 15 3.33 -5.04 3.72
CA VAL A 15 3.85 -4.64 2.40
C VAL A 15 2.88 -3.71 1.65
N ARG A 16 1.58 -3.72 1.99
CA ARG A 16 0.55 -2.84 1.42
C ARG A 16 -0.03 -1.85 2.43
N ALA A 17 0.66 -1.62 3.55
CA ALA A 17 0.15 -0.75 4.62
C ALA A 17 0.63 0.71 4.50
N HIS A 18 1.68 0.98 3.73
CA HIS A 18 2.26 2.31 3.57
C HIS A 18 2.69 2.54 2.13
N PHE A 19 2.33 3.70 1.58
CA PHE A 19 2.73 4.13 0.24
C PHE A 19 3.18 5.58 0.27
N ASP A 20 4.23 5.86 -0.48
CA ASP A 20 4.79 7.20 -0.62
C ASP A 20 4.21 7.91 -1.84
N CYS A 21 3.93 9.19 -1.70
CA CYS A 21 3.43 10.02 -2.79
C CYS A 21 4.50 10.15 -3.88
N MET A 22 4.14 9.79 -5.11
CA MET A 22 5.06 9.85 -6.25
C MET A 22 5.48 11.27 -6.65
N GLU A 23 4.81 12.30 -6.12
CA GLU A 23 5.16 13.71 -6.39
C GLU A 23 5.98 14.37 -5.28
N CYS A 24 5.66 14.10 -4.01
CA CYS A 24 6.26 14.83 -2.89
C CYS A 24 6.87 13.95 -1.79
N GLY A 25 6.75 12.62 -1.89
CA GLY A 25 7.22 11.69 -0.86
C GLY A 25 6.40 11.70 0.44
N GLY A 26 5.29 12.45 0.48
CA GLY A 26 4.34 12.44 1.59
C GLY A 26 3.56 11.13 1.67
N ARG A 27 2.77 10.94 2.73
CA ARG A 27 1.97 9.70 2.90
C ARG A 27 0.75 9.68 2.00
N LEU A 28 0.50 8.54 1.37
CA LEU A 28 -0.72 8.26 0.62
C LEU A 28 -1.77 7.57 1.48
N TRP A 29 -3.01 8.01 1.34
CA TRP A 29 -4.18 7.44 1.98
C TRP A 29 -5.13 6.85 0.94
N GLU A 30 -5.50 5.58 1.10
CA GLU A 30 -6.39 4.91 0.16
C GLU A 30 -7.87 5.11 0.49
N TYR A 31 -8.62 5.51 -0.51
CA TYR A 31 -10.07 5.43 -0.58
C TYR A 31 -10.47 4.12 -1.28
N ALA A 32 -10.54 3.03 -0.51
CA ALA A 32 -10.67 1.66 -1.02
C ALA A 32 -11.90 1.43 -1.92
N ILE A 33 -13.02 2.13 -1.68
CA ILE A 33 -14.22 2.01 -2.52
C ILE A 33 -13.99 2.61 -3.92
N GLN A 34 -13.19 3.68 -3.98
CA GLN A 34 -12.89 4.41 -5.21
C GLN A 34 -11.68 3.84 -5.95
N GLY A 35 -10.85 3.02 -5.29
CA GLY A 35 -9.58 2.53 -5.84
C GLY A 35 -8.62 3.69 -6.13
N GLN A 36 -8.64 4.71 -5.28
CA GLN A 36 -7.83 5.92 -5.42
C GLN A 36 -7.07 6.19 -4.14
N MET A 37 -5.86 6.74 -4.28
CA MET A 37 -5.05 7.20 -3.18
C MET A 37 -4.84 8.70 -3.24
N VAL A 38 -4.90 9.36 -2.08
CA VAL A 38 -4.71 10.80 -1.97
C VAL A 38 -3.53 11.09 -1.06
N CYS A 39 -2.66 12.00 -1.49
CA CYS A 39 -1.60 12.52 -0.64
C CYS A 39 -2.16 13.57 0.32
N GLU A 40 -1.86 13.45 1.61
CA GLU A 40 -2.27 14.44 2.61
C GLU A 40 -1.59 15.82 2.39
N ASP A 41 -0.34 15.80 1.94
CA ASP A 41 0.49 17.00 1.83
C ASP A 41 0.19 17.82 0.55
N CYS A 42 0.30 17.20 -0.63
CA CYS A 42 0.12 17.90 -1.91
C CYS A 42 -1.29 17.75 -2.50
N ARG A 43 -2.15 16.91 -1.92
CA ARG A 43 -3.51 16.58 -2.41
C ARG A 43 -3.55 15.97 -3.81
N ALA A 44 -2.42 15.48 -4.31
CA ALA A 44 -2.38 14.69 -5.53
C ALA A 44 -3.19 13.40 -5.35
N VAL A 45 -3.83 12.98 -6.44
CA VAL A 45 -4.71 11.81 -6.49
C VAL A 45 -4.12 10.82 -7.49
N PHE A 46 -3.98 9.58 -7.07
CA PHE A 46 -3.44 8.48 -7.86
C PHE A 46 -4.44 7.33 -7.90
N SER A 47 -4.37 6.46 -8.90
CA SER A 47 -5.08 5.18 -8.82
C SER A 47 -4.32 4.26 -7.87
N SER A 48 -5.04 3.44 -7.10
CA SER A 48 -4.41 2.47 -6.20
C SER A 48 -3.55 1.46 -6.96
N GLY A 49 -4.00 1.07 -8.16
CA GLY A 49 -3.27 0.14 -9.04
C GLY A 49 -1.91 0.69 -9.44
N ASP A 50 -1.84 1.93 -9.93
CA ASP A 50 -0.58 2.56 -10.33
C ASP A 50 0.41 2.66 -9.16
N VAL A 51 -0.10 2.93 -7.94
CA VAL A 51 0.73 3.00 -6.73
C VAL A 51 1.26 1.62 -6.32
N PHE A 52 0.43 0.57 -6.41
CA PHE A 52 0.84 -0.80 -6.12
C PHE A 52 1.91 -1.28 -7.09
N ASP A 53 1.68 -1.09 -8.39
CA ASP A 53 2.63 -1.48 -9.44
C ASP A 53 3.98 -0.77 -9.23
N ALA A 54 3.95 0.52 -8.83
CA ALA A 54 5.15 1.32 -8.65
C ALA A 54 5.96 0.99 -7.38
N GLN A 55 5.35 0.46 -6.33
CA GLN A 55 5.99 0.36 -4.99
C GLN A 55 6.03 -1.04 -4.40
N VAL A 56 5.22 -1.97 -4.88
CA VAL A 56 5.15 -3.35 -4.38
C VAL A 56 5.65 -4.35 -5.40
N GLU A 57 5.36 -4.13 -6.69
CA GLU A 57 5.76 -5.05 -7.77
C GLU A 57 7.03 -4.62 -8.52
N ALA A 58 7.75 -3.62 -8.00
CA ALA A 58 8.95 -3.01 -8.61
C ALA A 58 10.24 -3.84 -8.48
#